data_AF-H2D491-F1
#
_entry.id   AF-H2D491-F1
#
_cell.length_a   1.000
_cell.length_b   1.000
_cell.length_c   1.000
_cell.angle_alpha   90.00
_cell.angle_beta   90.00
_cell.angle_gamma   90.00
#
_symmetry.space_group_name_H-M   'P 1'
#
loop_
_entity.id
_entity.type
_entity.pdbx_description
1 polymer ?
#
loop_
_entity_poly.entity_id
_entity_poly.type
_entity_poly.pdbx_seq_one_letter_code
_entity_poly.pdbx_strand_id
1 'polypeptide(L)'
;GKKEDVLKDVQAAGDADAETGKLFGGGVAGGDAGAADIKKAAKAVSSVSGEQILKAIVAAAGGGEQVGAAPGAAKNPIAAAIGAAGGGANFDADMQKKDKVAAALVLRGLAKDGKFSATNANDANVKSAVENVV
;
A
#
# COMPACT_ATOMS: atom_id res chain seq x y z
N GLY A 1 31.18 -6.95 -1.01
CA GLY A 1 29.85 -7.25 -1.54
C GLY A 1 28.93 -7.79 -0.47
N LYS A 2 28.30 -6.92 0.33
CA LYS A 2 27.18 -7.27 1.22
C LYS A 2 25.92 -6.43 0.94
N LYS A 3 25.99 -5.49 -0.01
CA LYS A 3 24.86 -4.63 -0.38
C LYS A 3 24.11 -5.17 -1.60
N GLU A 4 24.76 -5.91 -2.49
CA GLU A 4 24.13 -6.47 -3.70
C GLU A 4 23.14 -7.61 -3.45
N ASP A 5 23.21 -8.30 -2.31
CA ASP A 5 22.35 -9.48 -2.04
C ASP A 5 20.98 -9.09 -1.44
N VAL A 6 20.91 -7.97 -0.72
CA VAL A 6 19.65 -7.40 -0.20
C VAL A 6 18.79 -6.81 -1.34
N LEU A 7 19.36 -6.66 -2.54
CA LEU A 7 18.77 -5.96 -3.70
C LEU A 7 18.07 -6.87 -4.71
N LYS A 8 18.16 -8.21 -4.59
CA LYS A 8 17.60 -9.13 -5.60
C LYS A 8 16.14 -9.51 -5.38
N ASP A 9 15.58 -9.24 -4.20
CA ASP A 9 14.24 -9.71 -3.83
C ASP A 9 13.21 -8.57 -3.75
N VAL A 10 13.15 -7.69 -4.76
CA VAL A 10 11.87 -7.00 -5.00
C VAL A 10 10.92 -8.07 -5.53
N GLN A 11 10.31 -8.82 -4.60
CA GLN A 11 9.46 -9.95 -4.89
C GLN A 11 8.38 -9.49 -5.87
N ALA A 12 8.27 -10.22 -6.98
CA ALA A 12 7.27 -9.95 -7.99
C ALA A 12 5.88 -9.91 -7.33
N ALA A 13 5.17 -8.84 -7.64
CA ALA A 13 3.77 -8.66 -7.40
C ALA A 13 2.96 -9.89 -7.82
N GLY A 14 2.05 -10.36 -6.97
CA GLY A 14 0.96 -11.26 -7.40
C GLY A 14 -0.37 -10.51 -7.47
N ASP A 15 -1.38 -11.11 -8.11
CA ASP A 15 -2.75 -10.55 -8.15
C ASP A 15 -3.31 -10.24 -6.74
N ALA A 16 -2.84 -10.98 -5.73
CA ALA A 16 -3.16 -10.76 -4.33
C ALA A 16 -2.68 -9.39 -3.80
N ASP A 17 -1.56 -8.87 -4.31
CA ASP A 17 -1.02 -7.57 -3.90
C ASP A 17 -1.82 -6.43 -4.55
N ALA A 18 -2.44 -6.67 -5.73
CA ALA A 18 -3.33 -5.71 -6.38
C ALA A 18 -4.56 -5.40 -5.51
N GLU A 19 -5.15 -6.42 -4.88
CA GLU A 19 -6.36 -6.27 -4.06
C GLU A 19 -6.15 -5.41 -2.80
N THR A 20 -4.90 -5.21 -2.38
CA THR A 20 -4.58 -4.28 -1.28
C THR A 20 -4.95 -2.83 -1.62
N GLY A 21 -5.05 -2.49 -2.91
CA GLY A 21 -5.52 -1.18 -3.38
C GLY A 21 -6.89 -0.79 -2.81
N LYS A 22 -7.75 -1.77 -2.50
CA LYS A 22 -9.07 -1.53 -1.92
C LYS A 22 -8.99 -0.80 -0.58
N LEU A 23 -7.90 -1.00 0.17
CA LEU A 23 -7.63 -0.31 1.44
C LEU A 23 -7.34 1.18 1.26
N PHE A 24 -6.99 1.61 0.05
CA PHE A 24 -6.66 2.99 -0.29
C PHE A 24 -7.84 3.74 -0.93
N GLY A 25 -9.02 3.11 -1.02
CA GLY A 25 -10.26 3.76 -1.44
C GLY A 25 -10.58 4.99 -0.59
N GLY A 26 -11.04 6.06 -1.23
CA GLY A 26 -11.30 7.35 -0.59
C GLY A 26 -12.61 7.36 0.18
N GLY A 27 -12.55 7.23 1.50
CA GLY A 27 -13.50 7.84 2.45
C GLY A 27 -14.97 7.40 2.43
N VAL A 28 -15.37 6.44 1.61
CA VAL A 28 -16.74 5.88 1.67
C VAL A 28 -16.85 4.91 2.84
N ALA A 29 -17.79 5.18 3.75
CA ALA A 29 -18.20 4.22 4.77
C ALA A 29 -18.76 2.98 4.05
N GLY A 30 -18.16 1.80 4.31
CA GLY A 30 -18.43 0.58 3.55
C GLY A 30 -17.41 0.32 2.43
N GLY A 31 -16.11 0.33 2.77
CA GLY A 31 -15.05 0.05 1.82
C GLY A 31 -15.12 -1.35 1.21
N ASP A 32 -14.56 -1.52 0.01
CA ASP A 32 -14.51 -2.82 -0.70
C ASP A 32 -13.52 -3.83 -0.10
N ALA A 33 -12.66 -3.38 0.81
CA ALA A 33 -11.64 -4.25 1.43
C ALA A 33 -12.25 -5.15 2.51
N GLY A 34 -12.00 -6.45 2.38
CA GLY A 34 -12.32 -7.46 3.37
C GLY A 34 -11.13 -7.84 4.25
N ALA A 35 -11.35 -8.73 5.22
CA ALA A 35 -10.30 -9.29 6.09
C ALA A 35 -9.13 -9.92 5.30
N ALA A 36 -9.41 -10.51 4.13
CA ALA A 36 -8.39 -11.11 3.29
C ALA A 36 -7.42 -10.05 2.71
N ASP A 37 -7.93 -8.89 2.32
CA ASP A 37 -7.14 -7.82 1.70
C ASP A 37 -6.25 -7.14 2.73
N ILE A 38 -6.77 -6.96 3.95
CA ILE A 38 -6.00 -6.50 5.12
C ILE A 38 -4.84 -7.45 5.44
N LYS A 39 -5.09 -8.76 5.46
CA LYS A 39 -4.04 -9.76 5.69
C LYS A 39 -2.99 -9.75 4.57
N LYS A 40 -3.39 -9.53 3.32
CA LYS A 40 -2.45 -9.39 2.19
C LYS A 40 -1.59 -8.14 2.33
N ALA A 41 -2.18 -7.01 2.73
CA ALA A 41 -1.42 -5.79 3.00
C ALA A 41 -0.41 -5.98 4.13
N ALA A 42 -0.81 -6.57 5.25
CA ALA A 42 0.10 -6.90 6.35
C ALA A 42 1.21 -7.86 5.88
N LYS A 43 0.87 -8.87 5.08
CA LYS A 43 1.83 -9.82 4.52
C LYS A 43 2.82 -9.13 3.58
N ALA A 44 2.35 -8.25 2.69
CA ALA A 44 3.18 -7.49 1.77
C ALA A 44 4.25 -6.73 2.57
N VAL A 45 3.86 -5.99 3.61
CA VAL A 45 4.82 -5.26 4.45
C VAL A 45 5.77 -6.21 5.18
N SER A 46 5.26 -7.27 5.83
CA SER A 46 6.11 -8.23 6.56
C SER A 46 7.10 -8.98 5.66
N SER A 47 6.85 -9.01 4.34
CA SER A 47 7.70 -9.68 3.36
C SER A 47 8.78 -8.80 2.74
N VAL A 48 8.76 -7.48 2.99
CA VAL A 48 9.79 -6.53 2.53
C VAL A 48 10.59 -6.01 3.71
N SER A 49 11.89 -5.74 3.51
CA SER A 49 12.70 -5.09 4.55
C SER A 49 12.42 -3.60 4.62
N GLY A 50 12.68 -2.99 5.79
CA GLY A 50 12.57 -1.54 6.00
C GLY A 50 13.37 -0.73 4.97
N GLU A 51 14.60 -1.14 4.62
CA GLU A 51 15.38 -0.49 3.56
C GLU A 51 14.71 -0.53 2.20
N GLN A 52 14.02 -1.61 1.84
CA GLN A 52 13.31 -1.71 0.55
C GLN A 52 12.08 -0.78 0.52
N ILE A 53 11.33 -0.73 1.63
CA ILE A 53 10.22 0.20 1.80
C ILE A 53 10.72 1.65 1.68
N LEU A 54 11.76 2.02 2.42
CA LEU A 54 12.36 3.35 2.36
C LEU A 54 12.86 3.69 0.95
N LYS A 55 13.52 2.76 0.27
CA LYS A 55 13.99 2.96 -1.10
C LYS A 55 12.83 3.17 -2.08
N ALA A 56 11.73 2.42 -1.95
CA ALA A 56 10.54 2.58 -2.77
C ALA A 56 9.87 3.94 -2.54
N ILE A 57 9.82 4.41 -1.28
CA ILE A 57 9.33 5.76 -0.94
C ILE A 57 10.22 6.83 -1.59
N VAL A 58 11.54 6.71 -1.46
CA VAL A 58 12.50 7.68 -2.03
C VAL A 58 12.43 7.70 -3.56
N ALA A 59 12.31 6.52 -4.19
CA ALA A 59 12.14 6.40 -5.64
C ALA A 59 10.81 7.04 -6.10
N ALA A 60 9.73 6.86 -5.33
CA ALA A 60 8.45 7.51 -5.60
C ALA A 60 8.53 9.04 -5.50
N ALA A 61 9.23 9.56 -4.49
CA ALA A 61 9.44 11.00 -4.31
C ALA A 61 10.24 11.61 -5.47
N GLY A 62 11.20 10.87 -6.04
CA GLY A 62 11.95 11.28 -7.22
C GLY A 62 11.20 11.13 -8.55
N GLY A 63 10.07 10.41 -8.59
CA GLY A 63 9.33 10.04 -9.80
C GLY A 63 8.32 11.08 -10.31
N GLY A 64 8.21 12.25 -9.68
CA GLY A 64 7.46 13.41 -10.19
C GLY A 64 5.95 13.41 -9.95
N GLU A 65 5.29 12.25 -9.86
CA GLU A 65 3.82 12.16 -9.82
C GLU A 65 3.28 12.03 -8.39
N GLN A 66 3.43 13.06 -7.57
CA GLN A 66 3.06 13.02 -6.13
C GLN A 66 1.62 13.44 -5.84
N VAL A 67 0.77 13.50 -6.87
CA VAL A 67 -0.66 13.83 -6.73
C VAL A 67 -1.43 12.57 -6.34
N GLY A 68 -2.34 12.69 -5.38
CA GLY A 68 -3.20 11.59 -4.97
C GLY A 68 -4.03 11.03 -6.12
N ALA A 69 -4.05 9.70 -6.22
CA ALA A 69 -4.77 8.98 -7.26
C ALA A 69 -5.59 7.84 -6.65
N ALA A 70 -6.71 7.50 -7.29
CA ALA A 70 -7.46 6.31 -6.93
C ALA A 70 -6.58 5.05 -7.13
N PRO A 71 -6.85 3.93 -6.45
CA PRO A 71 -5.97 2.76 -6.50
C PRO A 71 -5.68 2.25 -7.91
N GLY A 72 -6.68 2.24 -8.80
CA GLY A 72 -6.50 1.86 -10.21
C GLY A 72 -5.78 2.90 -11.07
N ALA A 73 -5.52 4.11 -10.58
CA ALA A 73 -4.78 5.16 -11.31
C ALA A 73 -3.44 5.49 -10.66
N ALA A 74 -3.15 4.93 -9.48
CA ALA A 74 -1.93 5.20 -8.77
C ALA A 74 -0.74 4.53 -9.47
N LYS A 75 0.25 5.32 -9.88
CA LYS A 75 1.48 4.84 -10.51
C LYS A 75 2.66 4.70 -9.54
N ASN A 76 2.52 5.27 -8.34
CA ASN A 76 3.55 5.27 -7.33
C ASN A 76 2.97 5.24 -5.91
N PRO A 77 3.77 4.80 -4.92
CA PRO A 77 3.35 4.68 -3.53
C PRO A 77 2.79 5.96 -2.91
N ILE A 78 3.30 7.14 -3.29
CA ILE A 78 2.87 8.43 -2.75
C ILE A 78 1.47 8.76 -3.27
N ALA A 79 1.22 8.61 -4.57
CA ALA A 79 -0.09 8.80 -5.18
C ALA A 79 -1.15 7.88 -4.55
N ALA A 80 -0.80 6.62 -4.29
CA ALA A 80 -1.67 5.66 -3.60
C ALA A 80 -1.90 6.06 -2.12
N ALA A 81 -0.86 6.44 -1.40
CA ALA A 81 -0.95 6.83 0.01
C ALA A 81 -1.73 8.12 0.23
N ILE A 82 -1.68 9.08 -0.69
CA ILE A 82 -2.56 10.26 -0.64
C ILE A 82 -3.98 9.84 -1.01
N GLY A 83 -4.12 9.03 -2.06
CA GLY A 83 -5.41 8.58 -2.57
C GLY A 83 -6.19 9.71 -3.26
N ALA A 84 -7.29 9.35 -3.92
CA ALA A 84 -8.26 10.31 -4.43
C ALA A 84 -9.67 9.90 -4.00
N ALA A 85 -10.63 10.82 -4.10
CA ALA A 85 -12.04 10.49 -3.86
C ALA A 85 -12.49 9.41 -4.86
N GLY A 86 -13.08 8.32 -4.36
CA GLY A 86 -13.49 7.17 -5.17
C GLY A 86 -13.58 5.88 -4.34
N GLY A 87 -14.24 4.85 -4.89
CA GLY A 87 -14.37 3.53 -4.25
C GLY A 87 -13.06 2.76 -4.13
N GLY A 88 -13.07 1.65 -3.40
CA GLY A 88 -11.93 0.75 -3.30
C GLY A 88 -11.73 0.00 -4.62
N ALA A 89 -10.57 0.15 -5.24
CA ALA A 89 -10.21 -0.56 -6.46
C ALA A 89 -8.92 -1.35 -6.27
N ASN A 90 -8.65 -2.32 -7.13
CA ASN A 90 -7.34 -2.96 -7.14
C ASN A 90 -6.28 -1.98 -7.66
N PHE A 91 -5.04 -2.19 -7.24
CA PHE A 91 -3.88 -1.53 -7.84
C PHE A 91 -3.62 -2.06 -9.25
N ASP A 92 -3.32 -1.14 -10.15
CA ASP A 92 -2.83 -1.45 -11.49
C ASP A 92 -1.36 -1.90 -11.47
N ALA A 93 -0.89 -2.45 -12.59
CA ALA A 93 0.44 -3.08 -12.74
C ALA A 93 1.61 -2.26 -12.20
N ASP A 94 1.51 -0.93 -12.23
CA ASP A 94 2.51 -0.03 -11.66
C ASP A 94 2.68 -0.18 -10.15
N MET A 95 1.61 -0.52 -9.42
CA MET A 95 1.54 -0.54 -7.97
C MET A 95 1.50 -1.94 -7.35
N GLN A 96 1.37 -3.01 -8.14
CA GLN A 96 1.22 -4.36 -7.60
C GLN A 96 2.48 -4.89 -6.88
N LYS A 97 3.64 -4.23 -7.00
CA LYS A 97 4.88 -4.68 -6.35
C LYS A 97 4.80 -4.56 -4.83
N LYS A 98 5.27 -5.58 -4.10
CA LYS A 98 5.16 -5.62 -2.63
C LYS A 98 5.86 -4.48 -1.92
N ASP A 99 7.03 -4.05 -2.42
CA ASP A 99 7.76 -2.88 -1.93
C ASP A 99 6.93 -1.60 -2.09
N LYS A 100 6.24 -1.43 -3.22
CA LYS A 100 5.37 -0.28 -3.48
C LYS A 100 4.09 -0.29 -2.65
N VAL A 101 3.44 -1.45 -2.51
CA VAL A 101 2.27 -1.62 -1.63
C VAL A 101 2.65 -1.34 -0.19
N ALA A 102 3.77 -1.90 0.29
CA ALA A 102 4.25 -1.69 1.64
C ALA A 102 4.62 -0.22 1.89
N ALA A 103 5.33 0.40 0.94
CA ALA A 103 5.62 1.83 0.97
C ALA A 103 4.35 2.68 1.05
N ALA A 104 3.33 2.38 0.25
CA ALA A 104 2.06 3.10 0.28
C ALA A 104 1.36 2.91 1.63
N LEU A 105 1.35 1.68 2.17
CA LEU A 105 0.73 1.38 3.46
C LEU A 105 1.41 2.14 4.59
N VAL A 106 2.74 2.12 4.64
CA VAL A 106 3.53 2.84 5.65
C VAL A 106 3.34 4.35 5.51
N LEU A 107 3.43 4.90 4.29
CA LEU A 107 3.16 6.32 4.04
C LEU A 107 1.76 6.73 4.49
N ARG A 108 0.73 5.92 4.19
CA ARG A 108 -0.65 6.17 4.61
C ARG A 108 -0.77 6.09 6.14
N GLY A 109 -0.19 5.07 6.77
CA GLY A 109 -0.24 4.90 8.23
C GLY A 109 0.46 6.02 9.00
N LEU A 110 1.49 6.63 8.40
CA LEU A 110 2.23 7.77 8.98
C LEU A 110 1.63 9.14 8.60
N ALA A 111 0.77 9.22 7.59
CA ALA A 111 0.17 10.48 7.16
C ALA A 111 -0.89 10.97 8.15
N LYS A 112 -0.91 12.28 8.43
CA LYS A 112 -1.84 12.94 9.38
C LYS A 112 -3.31 12.56 9.12
N ASP A 113 -3.71 12.52 7.86
CA ASP A 113 -5.08 12.22 7.41
C ASP A 113 -5.22 10.85 6.76
N GLY A 114 -4.18 10.00 6.86
CA GLY A 114 -4.17 8.68 6.27
C GLY A 114 -5.13 7.74 6.99
N LYS A 115 -6.20 7.36 6.30
CA LYS A 115 -7.14 6.32 6.74
C LYS A 115 -7.22 5.23 5.69
N PHE A 116 -7.33 3.99 6.15
CA PHE A 116 -7.61 2.86 5.28
C PHE A 116 -9.11 2.61 5.20
N SER A 117 -9.60 2.29 4.02
CA SER A 117 -10.99 1.95 3.78
C SER A 117 -11.20 0.45 3.91
N ALA A 118 -12.15 0.03 4.73
CA ALA A 118 -12.57 -1.36 4.82
C ALA A 118 -14.08 -1.45 5.06
N THR A 119 -14.61 -2.66 4.86
CA THR A 119 -15.95 -3.01 5.32
C THR A 119 -16.06 -2.81 6.84
N ASN A 120 -17.17 -2.24 7.33
CA ASN A 120 -17.36 -1.91 8.77
C ASN A 120 -17.12 -3.11 9.72
N ALA A 121 -17.32 -4.34 9.25
CA ALA A 121 -17.05 -5.55 10.03
C ALA A 121 -15.54 -5.80 10.29
N ASN A 122 -14.65 -5.06 9.63
CA ASN A 122 -13.21 -5.34 9.60
C ASN A 122 -12.32 -4.20 10.12
N ASP A 123 -12.88 -3.12 10.66
CA ASP A 123 -12.09 -1.99 11.19
C ASP A 123 -11.03 -2.40 12.22
N ALA A 124 -11.36 -3.32 13.12
CA ALA A 124 -10.40 -3.83 14.11
C ALA A 124 -9.21 -4.55 13.45
N ASN A 125 -9.45 -5.30 12.37
CA ASN A 125 -8.41 -6.00 11.63
C ASN A 125 -7.47 -5.02 10.91
N VAL A 126 -8.03 -3.95 10.32
CA VAL A 126 -7.24 -2.88 9.69
C VAL A 126 -6.30 -2.27 10.71
N LYS A 127 -6.82 -1.88 11.89
CA LYS A 127 -6.02 -1.25 12.94
C LYS A 127 -4.87 -2.16 13.38
N SER A 128 -5.13 -3.43 13.67
CA SER A 128 -4.07 -4.38 14.05
C SER A 128 -3.05 -4.62 12.94
N ALA A 129 -3.47 -4.65 11.68
CA ALA A 129 -2.55 -4.80 10.55
C ALA A 129 -1.64 -3.59 10.38
N VAL A 130 -2.16 -2.39 10.62
CA VAL A 130 -1.38 -1.15 10.55
C VAL A 130 -0.45 -1.01 11.76
N GLU A 131 -0.92 -1.30 12.97
CA GLU A 131 -0.09 -1.24 14.19
C GLU A 131 1.04 -2.26 14.21
N ASN A 132 0.87 -3.43 13.57
CA ASN A 132 1.96 -4.39 13.43
C ASN A 132 3.03 -3.96 12.41
N VAL A 133 2.77 -2.91 11.64
CA VAL A 133 3.60 -2.48 10.51
C VAL A 133 4.40 -1.22 10.81
N VAL A 134 3.85 -0.32 11.63
CA VAL A 134 4.43 1.00 11.96
C VAL A 134 5.09 0.94 13.33
#